data_AF-A0A7Y4HYG1-F1
#
_entry.id   AF-A0A7Y4HYG1-F1
#
_cell.length_a   1.000
_cell.length_b   1.000
_cell.length_c   1.000
_cell.angle_alpha   90.00
_cell.angle_beta   90.00
_cell.angle_gamma   90.00
#
_symmetry.space_group_name_H-M   'P 1'
#
loop_
_entity.id
_entity.type
_entity.pdbx_description
1 polymer ?
#
loop_
_entity_poly.entity_id
_entity_poly.type
_entity_poly.pdbx_seq_one_letter_code
_entity_poly.pdbx_strand_id
1 'polypeptide(L)'
;MSGTGSESTNRSSSGTGSGPVALAVAAVLLGGYAGLIVTATPSSAVVIDERIPCAELLPPDYAEAFAGAGYELVDLGEDPSGDPNDPFVANGGSSCRWGIPQSDILEPFSYSPLDDAAAQEQRNRLLGEGYSQEQTDDGLILRPPPEEGFGNFFPDYQYVFTDGFWFNAGSPEIIAQMRETVDAAEPPAEPEPEPTVEPDPLPEVTQQEVLVEEPVTALLPDQPPEIQVFGAAEPSVLSGLRPVGDVVLTPAVVTGTVTVAVIFAAIVGLPGKLMEQALAGNWDRIRRHLTPLTTPLHRWRESPGARTVTARLSAAPQWAAIAGGVVIASILSGFIDPEFGLNPGSLRMFLSFAVTFMVEGLLGLAVIALILRSRGETVGLHLRYGSLLVIVAAVVLSRVTEFQPGVVFGLIIALSYASTGSLRREAALTGAEVGYVLALGIGSWLTYSELTERSGASPGPLDVFVIETAAGLAIGCLAALPLVLLPWRGLPGGTLYAFNRRLWAASYLVASLTFVVVVIPFPESWQAVETSLITWIALYLVYAAMAVFVWWWLTHLWPGTDDPAEPEALDPELEGRR
;
A
#
# COMPACT_ATOMS: atom_id res chain seq x y z
N MET A 1 -54.70 -44.59 42.88
CA MET A 1 -55.75 -44.83 41.86
C MET A 1 -55.40 -44.02 40.62
N SER A 2 -55.28 -44.72 39.48
CA SER A 2 -55.29 -44.30 38.05
C SER A 2 -54.62 -42.98 37.61
N GLY A 3 -53.81 -42.90 36.56
CA GLY A 3 -53.55 -43.87 35.50
C GLY A 3 -52.38 -43.47 34.59
N THR A 4 -51.95 -44.48 33.86
CA THR A 4 -50.83 -44.61 32.92
C THR A 4 -50.97 -43.77 31.64
N GLY A 5 -49.84 -43.28 31.13
CA GLY A 5 -49.68 -42.83 29.74
C GLY A 5 -48.22 -42.94 29.31
N SER A 6 -47.89 -44.05 28.64
CA SER A 6 -46.59 -44.23 27.98
C SER A 6 -46.62 -43.54 26.62
N GLU A 7 -45.69 -42.63 26.36
CA GLU A 7 -45.48 -42.09 25.03
C GLU A 7 -44.01 -42.28 24.64
N SER A 8 -43.79 -43.28 23.78
CA SER A 8 -42.53 -43.58 23.13
C SER A 8 -42.20 -42.49 22.11
N THR A 9 -41.12 -41.75 22.31
CA THR A 9 -40.55 -40.90 21.24
C THR A 9 -39.23 -41.47 20.75
N ASN A 10 -39.36 -42.09 19.59
CA ASN A 10 -38.34 -42.58 18.69
C ASN A 10 -37.48 -41.40 18.21
N ARG A 11 -36.22 -41.29 18.65
CA ARG A 11 -35.26 -40.28 18.15
C ARG A 11 -34.26 -40.96 17.22
N SER A 12 -34.67 -41.02 15.96
CA SER A 12 -33.84 -41.40 14.81
C SER A 12 -32.64 -40.46 14.69
N SER A 13 -31.46 -41.08 14.58
CA SER A 13 -30.20 -40.50 14.16
C SER A 13 -30.28 -40.08 12.69
N SER A 14 -30.26 -38.78 12.40
CA SER A 14 -30.03 -38.28 11.05
C SER A 14 -28.67 -37.57 10.95
N GLY A 15 -27.82 -38.26 10.18
CA GLY A 15 -26.65 -37.81 9.43
C GLY A 15 -26.24 -36.34 9.52
N THR A 16 -25.00 -36.18 9.97
CA THR A 16 -24.06 -35.11 9.65
C THR A 16 -24.03 -34.81 8.14
N GLY A 17 -24.72 -33.75 7.73
CA GLY A 17 -24.55 -33.09 6.44
C GLY A 17 -23.95 -31.70 6.64
N SER A 18 -22.64 -31.63 6.89
CA SER A 18 -21.88 -30.38 6.93
C SER A 18 -20.91 -30.36 5.76
N GLY A 19 -21.17 -29.53 4.75
CA GLY A 19 -20.16 -29.21 3.73
C GLY A 19 -20.73 -28.82 2.36
N PRO A 20 -21.25 -27.59 2.22
CA PRO A 20 -21.06 -26.90 0.94
C PRO A 20 -20.39 -25.51 1.06
N VAL A 21 -20.37 -24.90 2.25
CA VAL A 21 -19.87 -23.51 2.41
C VAL A 21 -18.35 -23.43 2.46
N ALA A 22 -17.66 -24.44 2.99
CA ALA A 22 -16.19 -24.46 3.07
C ALA A 22 -15.49 -24.77 1.73
N LEU A 23 -16.20 -25.39 0.77
CA LEU A 23 -15.67 -25.75 -0.55
C LEU A 23 -15.74 -24.60 -1.55
N ALA A 24 -16.69 -23.67 -1.37
CA ALA A 24 -16.83 -22.50 -2.25
C ALA A 24 -15.65 -21.52 -2.10
N VAL A 25 -15.05 -21.41 -0.92
CA VAL A 25 -13.92 -20.50 -0.66
C VAL A 25 -12.60 -21.05 -1.22
N ALA A 26 -12.44 -22.38 -1.31
CA ALA A 26 -11.25 -23.01 -1.87
C ALA A 26 -11.24 -23.03 -3.41
N ALA A 27 -12.41 -23.04 -4.06
CA ALA A 27 -12.53 -23.12 -5.51
C ALA A 27 -12.19 -21.78 -6.23
N VAL A 28 -12.32 -20.65 -5.55
CA VAL A 28 -12.01 -19.32 -6.12
C VAL A 28 -10.49 -19.06 -6.20
N LEU A 29 -9.68 -19.77 -5.41
CA LEU A 29 -8.22 -19.55 -5.34
C LEU A 29 -7.39 -20.31 -6.38
N LEU A 30 -7.98 -21.17 -7.22
CA LEU A 30 -7.25 -22.06 -8.14
C LEU A 30 -7.65 -21.92 -9.62
N GLY A 31 -8.47 -20.92 -9.97
CA GLY A 31 -9.32 -20.96 -11.16
C GLY A 31 -8.95 -20.12 -12.38
N GLY A 32 -7.79 -19.46 -12.48
CA GLY A 32 -7.49 -18.70 -13.69
C GLY A 32 -6.05 -18.23 -13.77
N TYR A 33 -5.32 -18.70 -14.78
CA TYR A 33 -4.45 -17.92 -15.68
C TYR A 33 -3.74 -18.91 -16.62
N ALA A 34 -4.08 -18.87 -17.91
CA ALA A 34 -3.41 -19.63 -18.96
C ALA A 34 -3.46 -18.88 -20.31
N GLY A 35 -2.28 -18.59 -20.87
CA GLY A 35 -2.03 -18.13 -22.26
C GLY A 35 -1.93 -16.61 -22.40
N LEU A 36 -0.95 -16.01 -23.07
CA LEU A 36 -0.14 -16.41 -24.24
C LEU A 36 1.30 -15.91 -24.13
N ILE A 37 2.28 -16.71 -24.56
CA ILE A 37 3.68 -16.27 -24.78
C ILE A 37 3.85 -16.08 -26.29
N VAL A 38 4.17 -14.85 -26.71
CA VAL A 38 4.59 -14.53 -28.08
C VAL A 38 6.11 -14.60 -28.12
N THR A 39 6.66 -15.52 -28.92
CA THR A 39 8.12 -15.63 -29.12
C THR A 39 8.53 -14.69 -30.25
N ALA A 40 9.19 -13.59 -29.92
CA ALA A 40 9.91 -12.76 -30.89
C ALA A 40 11.26 -13.42 -31.23
N THR A 41 11.69 -13.30 -32.48
CA THR A 41 13.03 -13.72 -32.94
C THR A 41 14.06 -12.70 -32.45
N PRO A 42 15.10 -13.10 -31.70
CA PRO A 42 16.08 -12.15 -31.16
C PRO A 42 16.93 -11.54 -32.29
N SER A 43 17.07 -10.21 -32.26
CA SER A 43 18.13 -9.50 -32.97
C SER A 43 19.46 -9.79 -32.27
N SER A 44 20.53 -9.99 -33.04
CA SER A 44 21.86 -10.28 -32.51
C SER A 44 22.46 -9.02 -31.88
N ALA A 45 22.76 -9.08 -30.58
CA ALA A 45 23.48 -8.03 -29.86
C ALA A 45 24.82 -7.71 -30.53
N VAL A 46 25.22 -6.44 -30.53
CA VAL A 46 26.60 -6.03 -30.83
C VAL A 46 27.50 -6.59 -29.73
N VAL A 47 28.47 -7.43 -30.11
CA VAL A 47 29.43 -8.03 -29.17
C VAL A 47 30.69 -7.18 -29.19
N ILE A 48 30.95 -6.45 -28.10
CA ILE A 48 32.25 -5.83 -27.87
C ILE A 48 33.15 -6.87 -27.18
N ASP A 49 34.24 -7.26 -27.84
CA ASP A 49 35.14 -8.32 -27.36
C ASP A 49 35.91 -7.94 -26.08
N GLU A 50 36.14 -6.64 -25.83
CA GLU A 50 36.87 -6.13 -24.67
C GLU A 50 36.18 -4.88 -24.09
N ARG A 51 35.93 -4.89 -22.77
CA ARG A 51 35.28 -3.76 -22.09
C ARG A 51 36.17 -2.52 -22.13
N ILE A 52 35.58 -1.36 -22.41
CA ILE A 52 36.27 -0.08 -22.33
C ILE A 52 36.57 0.19 -20.86
N PRO A 53 37.84 0.38 -20.48
CA PRO A 53 38.21 0.63 -19.09
C PRO A 53 37.71 2.01 -18.65
N CYS A 54 37.45 2.17 -17.35
CA CYS A 54 36.86 3.41 -16.81
C CYS A 54 37.70 4.67 -17.06
N ALA A 55 39.01 4.52 -17.22
CA ALA A 55 39.91 5.62 -17.56
C ALA A 55 39.75 6.10 -19.01
N GLU A 56 39.21 5.26 -19.90
CA GLU A 56 39.02 5.56 -21.32
C GLU A 56 37.56 5.88 -21.66
N LEU A 57 36.60 5.54 -20.80
CA LEU A 57 35.17 5.77 -21.03
C LEU A 57 34.81 7.27 -21.11
N LEU A 58 35.53 8.12 -20.36
CA LEU A 58 35.38 9.57 -20.44
C LEU A 58 36.44 10.15 -21.39
N PRO A 59 36.06 11.13 -22.22
CA PRO A 59 37.03 11.87 -23.02
C PRO A 59 38.13 12.50 -22.14
N PRO A 60 39.38 12.57 -22.62
CA PRO A 60 40.50 13.10 -21.85
C PRO A 60 40.23 14.49 -21.27
N ASP A 61 39.60 15.37 -22.04
CA ASP A 61 39.28 16.74 -21.62
C ASP A 61 38.32 16.77 -20.42
N TYR A 62 37.36 15.85 -20.36
CA TYR A 62 36.43 15.72 -19.23
C TYR A 62 37.10 15.07 -18.03
N ALA A 63 37.89 14.01 -18.24
CA ALA A 63 38.65 13.39 -17.17
C ALA A 63 39.62 14.40 -16.51
N GLU A 64 40.30 15.24 -17.30
CA GLU A 64 41.14 16.32 -16.80
C GLU A 64 40.34 17.40 -16.07
N ALA A 65 39.15 17.78 -16.57
CA ALA A 65 38.28 18.74 -15.90
C ALA A 65 37.78 18.22 -14.54
N PHE A 66 37.34 16.96 -14.48
CA PHE A 66 36.92 16.29 -13.24
C PHE A 66 38.07 16.21 -12.24
N ALA A 67 39.25 15.78 -12.68
CA ALA A 67 40.46 15.76 -11.85
C ALA A 67 40.84 17.16 -11.34
N GLY A 68 40.72 18.19 -12.20
CA GLY A 68 40.93 19.59 -11.82
C GLY A 68 39.93 20.11 -10.79
N ALA A 69 38.70 19.57 -10.79
CA ALA A 69 37.66 19.85 -9.80
C ALA A 69 37.82 19.01 -8.51
N GLY A 70 38.83 18.15 -8.41
CA GLY A 70 39.10 17.30 -7.25
C GLY A 70 38.31 15.99 -7.22
N TYR A 71 37.66 15.63 -8.33
CA TYR A 71 37.10 14.29 -8.50
C TYR A 71 38.24 13.32 -8.81
N GLU A 72 38.24 12.18 -8.14
CA GLU A 72 39.10 11.06 -8.44
C GLU A 72 38.24 9.94 -9.02
N LEU A 73 38.81 9.20 -9.99
CA LEU A 73 38.18 7.97 -10.45
C LEU A 73 38.13 7.01 -9.26
N VAL A 74 36.92 6.76 -8.76
CA VAL A 74 36.67 5.74 -7.75
C VAL A 74 36.51 4.44 -8.51
N ASP A 75 37.65 3.85 -8.85
CA ASP A 75 37.69 2.56 -9.52
C ASP A 75 37.18 1.49 -8.55
N LEU A 76 35.89 1.16 -8.67
CA LEU A 76 35.28 0.03 -7.98
C LEU A 76 35.66 -1.31 -8.65
N GLY A 77 36.49 -1.28 -9.69
CA GLY A 77 36.66 -2.33 -10.70
C GLY A 77 37.95 -3.14 -10.67
N GLU A 78 38.75 -3.12 -9.60
CA GLU A 78 39.57 -4.28 -9.22
C GLU A 78 39.08 -4.98 -7.94
N ASP A 79 38.07 -4.43 -7.25
CA ASP A 79 37.42 -5.12 -6.12
C ASP A 79 36.14 -5.85 -6.60
N PRO A 80 36.10 -7.20 -6.59
CA PRO A 80 34.95 -8.01 -7.00
C PRO A 80 33.70 -7.87 -6.10
N SER A 81 33.59 -6.79 -5.32
CA SER A 81 32.44 -6.43 -4.50
C SER A 81 31.65 -5.22 -5.00
N GLY A 82 32.07 -4.58 -6.11
CA GLY A 82 31.16 -3.75 -6.91
C GLY A 82 29.87 -4.54 -7.14
N ASP A 83 28.71 -3.90 -6.94
CA ASP A 83 27.42 -4.60 -6.90
C ASP A 83 27.35 -5.56 -8.10
N PRO A 84 27.44 -6.90 -7.89
CA PRO A 84 27.43 -7.84 -9.00
C PRO A 84 26.09 -7.80 -9.75
N ASN A 85 25.10 -7.09 -9.20
CA ASN A 85 23.82 -6.82 -9.80
C ASN A 85 23.76 -5.45 -10.50
N ASP A 86 24.90 -4.74 -10.68
CA ASP A 86 24.93 -3.56 -11.53
C ASP A 86 24.52 -3.99 -12.95
N PRO A 87 23.39 -3.46 -13.45
CA PRO A 87 22.80 -3.93 -14.69
C PRO A 87 23.68 -3.60 -15.91
N PHE A 88 24.59 -2.62 -15.84
CA PHE A 88 25.53 -2.35 -16.94
C PHE A 88 26.63 -3.41 -16.99
N VAL A 89 27.19 -3.77 -15.83
CA VAL A 89 28.25 -4.78 -15.73
C VAL A 89 27.71 -6.18 -16.07
N ALA A 90 26.47 -6.48 -15.64
CA ALA A 90 25.79 -7.74 -15.93
C ALA A 90 25.54 -7.95 -17.43
N ASN A 91 25.32 -6.88 -18.18
CA ASN A 91 25.09 -6.90 -19.62
C ASN A 91 26.40 -6.74 -20.44
N GLY A 92 27.55 -6.90 -19.79
CA GLY A 92 28.85 -6.90 -20.47
C GLY A 92 29.51 -5.53 -20.63
N GLY A 93 28.88 -4.47 -20.16
CA GLY A 93 29.40 -3.11 -20.17
C GLY A 93 30.32 -2.74 -19.01
N SER A 94 30.48 -1.44 -18.79
CA SER A 94 31.25 -0.84 -17.69
C SER A 94 30.39 0.16 -16.92
N SER A 95 30.59 0.22 -15.60
CA SER A 95 29.95 1.18 -14.69
C SER A 95 31.05 1.83 -13.85
N CYS A 96 31.30 3.11 -14.10
CA CYS A 96 32.40 3.87 -13.55
C CYS A 96 31.86 4.96 -12.64
N ARG A 97 32.55 5.27 -11.54
CA ARG A 97 32.15 6.35 -10.63
C ARG A 97 33.29 7.32 -10.42
N TRP A 98 33.01 8.60 -10.53
CA TRP A 98 33.93 9.67 -10.17
C TRP A 98 33.41 10.36 -8.92
N GLY A 99 34.28 10.59 -7.95
CA GLY A 99 33.86 11.21 -6.69
C GLY A 99 34.97 12.01 -6.05
N ILE A 100 34.60 12.96 -5.20
CA ILE A 100 35.58 13.68 -4.39
C ILE A 100 35.91 12.81 -3.17
N PRO A 101 37.19 12.50 -2.90
CA PRO A 101 37.57 11.70 -1.74
C PRO A 101 36.97 12.25 -0.44
N GLN A 102 36.37 11.36 0.37
CA GLN A 102 35.70 11.70 1.65
C GLN A 102 34.39 12.49 1.51
N SER A 103 33.84 12.63 0.31
CA SER A 103 32.48 13.11 0.07
C SER A 103 31.55 11.96 -0.30
N ASP A 104 30.25 12.16 -0.10
CA ASP A 104 29.20 11.25 -0.59
C ASP A 104 28.78 11.57 -2.04
N ILE A 105 29.50 12.45 -2.73
CA ILE A 105 29.20 12.87 -4.11
C ILE A 105 29.87 11.90 -5.07
N LEU A 106 29.06 11.11 -5.77
CA LEU A 106 29.49 10.17 -6.80
C LEU A 106 28.71 10.44 -8.09
N GLU A 107 29.46 10.61 -9.18
CA GLU A 107 28.94 10.77 -10.54
C GLU A 107 29.14 9.46 -11.29
N PRO A 108 28.08 8.72 -11.61
CA PRO A 108 28.19 7.49 -12.36
C PRO A 108 28.25 7.77 -13.87
N PHE A 109 29.10 7.02 -14.56
CA PHE A 109 29.21 6.96 -16.01
C PHE A 109 29.19 5.51 -16.40
N SER A 110 28.12 5.08 -17.06
CA SER A 110 27.93 3.67 -17.38
C SER A 110 27.51 3.50 -18.82
N TYR A 111 27.98 2.43 -19.45
CA TYR A 111 27.54 2.00 -20.77
C TYR A 111 27.41 0.48 -20.79
N SER A 112 26.52 -0.06 -21.62
CA SER A 112 26.44 -1.49 -21.88
C SER A 112 25.85 -1.77 -23.26
N PRO A 113 26.38 -2.75 -24.00
CA PRO A 113 25.66 -3.30 -25.15
C PRO A 113 24.39 -3.99 -24.63
N LEU A 114 23.28 -3.82 -25.35
CA LEU A 114 22.02 -4.52 -25.10
C LEU A 114 21.44 -5.03 -26.42
N ASP A 115 20.99 -6.28 -26.44
CA ASP A 115 20.05 -6.70 -27.48
C ASP A 115 18.67 -6.06 -27.26
N ASP A 116 17.81 -6.17 -28.27
CA ASP A 116 16.45 -5.61 -28.22
C ASP A 116 15.63 -6.12 -27.02
N ALA A 117 15.86 -7.36 -26.59
CA ALA A 117 15.13 -7.97 -25.49
C ALA A 117 15.58 -7.40 -24.14
N ALA A 118 16.89 -7.32 -23.91
CA ALA A 118 17.50 -6.73 -22.73
C ALA A 118 17.22 -5.23 -22.66
N ALA A 119 17.26 -4.52 -23.80
CA ALA A 119 16.86 -3.12 -23.89
C ALA A 119 15.39 -2.95 -23.48
N GLN A 120 14.48 -3.78 -23.98
CA GLN A 120 13.07 -3.71 -23.57
C GLN A 120 12.87 -4.02 -22.08
N GLU A 121 13.58 -5.01 -21.54
CA GLU A 121 13.53 -5.35 -20.12
C GLU A 121 13.98 -4.18 -19.24
N GLN A 122 15.12 -3.57 -19.55
CA GLN A 122 15.63 -2.41 -18.80
C GLN A 122 14.71 -1.19 -18.94
N ARG A 123 14.16 -0.94 -20.14
CA ARG A 123 13.16 0.12 -20.32
C ARG A 123 11.93 -0.10 -19.47
N ASN A 124 11.37 -1.32 -19.48
CA ASN A 124 10.18 -1.65 -18.68
C ASN A 124 10.47 -1.51 -17.18
N ARG A 125 11.67 -1.91 -16.74
CA ARG A 125 12.11 -1.74 -15.35
C ARG A 125 12.14 -0.26 -14.96
N LEU A 126 12.85 0.58 -15.73
CA LEU A 126 12.95 2.01 -15.45
C LEU A 126 11.60 2.72 -15.53
N LEU A 127 10.76 2.38 -16.51
CA LEU A 127 9.39 2.89 -16.58
C LEU A 127 8.55 2.49 -15.36
N GLY A 128 8.73 1.26 -14.87
CA GLY A 128 8.09 0.78 -13.64
C GLY A 128 8.59 1.47 -12.38
N GLU A 129 9.81 2.01 -12.42
CA GLU A 129 10.41 2.89 -11.39
C GLU A 129 9.97 4.36 -11.55
N GLY A 130 9.08 4.68 -12.49
CA GLY A 130 8.52 6.04 -12.65
C GLY A 130 9.33 6.96 -13.56
N TYR A 131 10.32 6.43 -14.30
CA TYR A 131 11.06 7.23 -15.27
C TYR A 131 10.15 7.70 -16.42
N SER A 132 10.30 8.95 -16.81
CA SER A 132 9.63 9.52 -17.98
C SER A 132 10.41 9.20 -19.25
N GLN A 133 9.70 8.86 -20.33
CA GLN A 133 10.29 8.46 -21.60
C GLN A 133 10.10 9.55 -22.66
N GLU A 134 11.17 9.88 -23.38
CA GLU A 134 11.17 10.77 -24.54
C GLU A 134 11.90 10.10 -25.71
N GLN A 135 11.24 10.01 -26.86
CA GLN A 135 11.89 9.55 -28.09
C GLN A 135 12.50 10.76 -28.81
N THR A 136 13.80 10.69 -29.07
CA THR A 136 14.56 11.70 -29.81
C THR A 136 15.20 11.10 -31.07
N ASP A 137 15.77 11.94 -31.92
CA ASP A 137 16.57 11.50 -33.08
C ASP A 137 17.83 10.74 -32.65
N ASP A 138 18.35 11.04 -31.45
CA ASP A 138 19.56 10.42 -30.89
C ASP A 138 19.30 9.11 -30.13
N GLY A 139 18.04 8.68 -30.07
CA GLY A 139 17.61 7.47 -29.37
C GLY A 139 16.50 7.73 -28.35
N LEU A 140 16.27 6.75 -27.49
CA LEU A 140 15.27 6.83 -26.44
C LEU A 140 15.88 7.31 -25.12
N ILE A 141 15.37 8.42 -24.59
CA ILE A 141 15.79 9.01 -23.34
C ILE A 141 14.80 8.64 -22.23
N LEU A 142 15.30 8.23 -21.08
CA LEU A 142 14.55 7.96 -19.86
C LEU A 142 15.08 8.85 -18.74
N ARG A 143 14.23 9.76 -18.22
CA ARG A 143 14.60 10.70 -17.14
C ARG A 143 13.94 10.32 -15.83
N PRO A 144 14.66 10.41 -14.69
CA PRO A 144 14.09 10.10 -13.38
C PRO A 144 12.93 11.04 -13.05
N PRO A 145 11.98 10.61 -12.21
CA PRO A 145 10.95 11.49 -11.71
C PRO A 145 11.57 12.66 -10.92
N PRO A 146 11.02 13.89 -11.03
CA PRO A 146 11.61 15.09 -10.41
C PRO A 146 11.62 15.06 -8.87
N GLU A 147 10.86 14.15 -8.24
CA GLU A 147 10.71 14.08 -6.80
C GLU A 147 11.67 13.09 -6.11
N GLU A 148 12.35 12.24 -6.86
CA GLU A 148 13.32 11.30 -6.28
C GLU A 148 14.66 12.00 -6.00
N GLY A 149 15.19 11.78 -4.79
CA GLY A 149 16.30 12.54 -4.22
C GLY A 149 17.56 12.65 -5.09
N PHE A 150 17.81 11.72 -6.02
CA PHE A 150 18.93 11.79 -6.95
C PHE A 150 18.75 12.84 -8.06
N GLY A 151 17.54 13.02 -8.61
CA GLY A 151 17.26 13.98 -9.68
C GLY A 151 17.35 15.45 -9.24
N ASN A 152 17.19 15.72 -7.94
CA ASN A 152 17.37 17.06 -7.39
C ASN A 152 18.84 17.51 -7.36
N PHE A 153 19.79 16.58 -7.23
CA PHE A 153 21.21 16.89 -7.26
C PHE A 153 21.75 16.89 -8.70
N PHE A 154 21.18 16.05 -9.56
CA PHE A 154 21.59 15.89 -10.96
C PHE A 154 20.36 15.99 -11.87
N PRO A 155 19.84 17.22 -12.13
CA PRO A 155 18.62 17.40 -12.91
C PRO A 155 18.75 16.91 -14.35
N ASP A 156 19.98 16.80 -14.84
CA ASP A 156 20.32 16.37 -16.20
C ASP A 156 20.66 14.86 -16.28
N TYR A 157 20.47 14.13 -15.18
CA TYR A 157 20.68 12.68 -15.12
C TYR A 157 19.68 11.94 -15.99
N GLN A 158 20.17 11.10 -16.90
CA GLN A 158 19.30 10.37 -17.82
C GLN A 158 19.91 9.05 -18.28
N TYR A 159 19.03 8.13 -18.67
CA TYR A 159 19.39 6.91 -19.39
C TYR A 159 19.10 7.10 -20.87
N VAL A 160 20.01 6.68 -21.74
CA VAL A 160 19.83 6.77 -23.19
C VAL A 160 19.99 5.39 -23.81
N PHE A 161 19.01 4.96 -24.60
CA PHE A 161 19.03 3.73 -25.37
C PHE A 161 19.14 4.07 -26.85
N THR A 162 20.25 3.72 -27.47
CA THR A 162 20.52 4.07 -28.87
C THR A 162 21.53 3.12 -29.48
N ASP A 163 21.38 2.78 -30.77
CA ASP A 163 22.32 1.98 -31.55
C ASP A 163 22.73 0.63 -30.91
N GLY A 164 21.84 -0.01 -30.15
CA GLY A 164 22.12 -1.28 -29.45
C GLY A 164 22.91 -1.10 -28.14
N PHE A 165 22.99 0.13 -27.64
CA PHE A 165 23.67 0.49 -26.40
C PHE A 165 22.73 1.16 -25.42
N TRP A 166 23.08 1.03 -24.14
CA TRP A 166 22.45 1.71 -23.03
C TRP A 166 23.51 2.52 -22.29
N PHE A 167 23.26 3.81 -22.14
CA PHE A 167 24.14 4.77 -21.51
C PHE A 167 23.50 5.39 -20.27
N ASN A 168 24.34 5.80 -19.34
CA ASN A 168 23.99 6.58 -18.16
C ASN A 168 25.07 7.62 -17.86
N ALA A 169 24.67 8.88 -17.79
CA ALA A 169 25.52 9.97 -17.32
C ALA A 169 24.68 11.15 -16.80
N GLY A 170 25.35 12.08 -16.13
CA GLY A 170 24.75 13.31 -15.60
C GLY A 170 24.45 14.40 -16.62
N SER A 171 24.78 14.26 -17.92
CA SER A 171 24.40 15.24 -18.94
C SER A 171 24.29 14.64 -20.35
N PRO A 172 23.46 15.22 -21.25
CA PRO A 172 23.35 14.79 -22.66
C PRO A 172 24.67 14.87 -23.43
N GLU A 173 25.47 15.92 -23.20
CA GLU A 173 26.74 16.14 -23.88
C GLU A 173 27.75 15.04 -23.55
N ILE A 174 27.77 14.59 -22.29
CA ILE A 174 28.65 13.50 -21.86
C ILE A 174 28.22 12.19 -22.52
N ILE A 175 26.91 11.92 -22.62
CA ILE A 175 26.41 10.73 -23.31
C ILE A 175 26.79 10.74 -24.80
N ALA A 176 26.70 11.89 -25.47
CA ALA A 176 27.12 12.01 -26.87
C ALA A 176 28.61 11.65 -27.06
N GLN A 177 29.48 12.12 -26.16
CA GLN A 177 30.91 11.82 -26.23
C GLN A 177 31.27 10.39 -25.83
N MET A 178 30.56 9.83 -24.84
CA MET A 178 30.69 8.40 -24.49
C MET A 178 30.32 7.53 -25.70
N ARG A 179 29.32 7.92 -26.49
CA ARG A 179 28.94 7.24 -27.72
C ARG A 179 30.06 7.26 -28.75
N GLU A 180 30.64 8.43 -29.03
CA GLU A 180 31.79 8.53 -29.94
C GLU A 180 32.96 7.63 -29.50
N THR A 181 33.17 7.49 -28.19
CA THR A 181 34.20 6.62 -27.62
C THR A 181 33.87 5.14 -27.82
N VAL A 182 32.60 4.75 -27.60
CA VAL A 182 32.12 3.37 -27.82
C VAL A 182 32.18 3.01 -29.31
N ASP A 183 31.74 3.90 -30.19
CA ASP A 183 31.77 3.71 -31.64
C ASP A 183 33.20 3.59 -32.17
N ALA A 184 34.14 4.34 -31.61
CA ALA A 184 35.56 4.25 -31.96
C ALA A 184 36.23 2.95 -31.46
N ALA A 185 35.67 2.31 -30.43
CA ALA A 185 36.15 1.05 -29.89
C ALA A 185 35.58 -0.18 -30.62
N GLU A 186 34.53 -0.01 -31.44
CA GLU A 186 33.97 -1.10 -32.23
C GLU A 186 35.03 -1.59 -33.24
N PRO A 187 35.32 -2.90 -33.30
CA PRO A 187 36.30 -3.41 -34.25
C PRO A 187 35.85 -3.05 -35.67
N PRO A 188 36.78 -2.58 -36.54
CA PRO A 188 36.41 -2.18 -37.90
C PRO A 188 35.73 -3.36 -38.58
N ALA A 189 34.48 -3.12 -39.03
CA ALA A 189 33.66 -4.14 -39.69
C ALA A 189 34.50 -4.92 -40.69
N GLU A 190 34.49 -6.25 -40.55
CA GLU A 190 35.24 -7.15 -41.42
C GLU A 190 34.97 -6.75 -42.88
N PRO A 191 36.00 -6.49 -43.71
CA PRO A 191 35.84 -5.84 -45.00
C PRO A 191 34.83 -6.63 -45.82
N GLU A 192 33.67 -6.00 -46.03
CA GLU A 192 32.57 -6.54 -46.81
C GLU A 192 33.14 -6.98 -48.18
N PRO A 193 32.83 -8.21 -48.66
CA PRO A 193 33.43 -8.72 -49.89
C PRO A 193 33.19 -7.74 -51.05
N GLU A 194 34.29 -7.27 -51.66
CA GLU A 194 34.29 -6.21 -52.68
C GLU A 194 33.11 -6.34 -53.66
N PRO A 195 32.20 -5.35 -53.73
CA PRO A 195 31.13 -5.35 -54.69
C PRO A 195 31.71 -5.27 -56.11
N THR A 196 31.24 -6.18 -56.96
CA THR A 196 31.58 -6.21 -58.39
C THR A 196 31.16 -4.88 -59.03
N VAL A 197 32.16 -4.10 -59.45
CA VAL A 197 32.03 -2.75 -60.01
C VAL A 197 31.21 -2.76 -61.31
N GLU A 198 30.01 -2.18 -61.28
CA GLU A 198 29.28 -1.71 -62.45
C GLU A 198 29.50 -0.18 -62.55
N PRO A 199 29.96 0.36 -63.69
CA PRO A 199 30.36 1.76 -63.79
C PRO A 199 29.17 2.64 -64.19
N ASP A 200 28.85 3.67 -63.39
CA ASP A 200 28.05 4.80 -63.85
C ASP A 200 28.37 6.09 -63.04
N PRO A 201 27.90 7.28 -63.44
CA PRO A 201 28.77 8.37 -63.87
C PRO A 201 28.89 9.54 -62.88
N LEU A 202 29.75 10.47 -63.29
CA LEU A 202 30.25 11.71 -62.67
C LEU A 202 29.31 12.54 -61.75
N PRO A 203 29.90 13.30 -60.79
CA PRO A 203 29.20 13.87 -59.64
C PRO A 203 28.54 15.22 -59.94
N GLU A 204 27.37 15.43 -59.32
CA GLU A 204 26.69 16.73 -59.25
C GLU A 204 27.03 17.40 -57.91
N VAL A 205 27.63 18.59 -58.01
CA VAL A 205 28.02 19.48 -56.90
C VAL A 205 26.88 20.46 -56.64
N THR A 206 26.35 20.54 -55.41
CA THR A 206 25.60 21.71 -54.87
C THR A 206 25.64 21.62 -53.33
N GLN A 207 26.44 22.45 -52.62
CA GLN A 207 26.09 23.74 -51.95
C GLN A 207 24.87 23.60 -51.00
N GLN A 208 24.79 24.11 -49.76
CA GLN A 208 25.54 25.11 -48.99
C GLN A 208 24.98 25.01 -47.55
N GLU A 209 25.84 24.88 -46.54
CA GLU A 209 25.43 24.84 -45.13
C GLU A 209 25.18 26.28 -44.65
N VAL A 210 23.92 26.60 -44.35
CA VAL A 210 23.49 27.91 -43.85
C VAL A 210 23.60 27.89 -42.33
N LEU A 211 24.60 28.60 -41.82
CA LEU A 211 24.77 28.93 -40.41
C LEU A 211 23.59 29.81 -39.95
N VAL A 212 22.64 29.24 -39.21
CA VAL A 212 21.58 29.99 -38.52
C VAL A 212 22.08 30.27 -37.10
N GLU A 213 22.49 31.51 -36.85
CA GLU A 213 22.69 32.00 -35.48
C GLU A 213 21.33 32.02 -34.77
N GLU A 214 21.12 31.11 -33.81
CA GLU A 214 20.01 31.21 -32.89
C GLU A 214 20.19 32.41 -31.95
N PRO A 215 19.19 33.29 -31.81
CA PRO A 215 19.25 34.37 -30.84
C PRO A 215 19.16 33.78 -29.43
N VAL A 216 20.26 33.89 -28.69
CA VAL A 216 20.34 33.71 -27.23
C VAL A 216 19.29 34.60 -26.58
N THR A 217 18.11 34.04 -26.39
CA THR A 217 17.01 34.68 -25.68
C THR A 217 17.36 34.57 -24.21
N ALA A 218 17.81 35.71 -23.67
CA ALA A 218 18.13 35.88 -22.27
C ALA A 218 17.05 35.25 -21.38
N LEU A 219 17.49 34.27 -20.58
CA LEU A 219 16.75 33.66 -19.49
C LEU A 219 16.09 34.77 -18.65
N LEU A 220 14.77 34.92 -18.78
CA LEU A 220 13.93 35.71 -17.88
C LEU A 220 13.68 34.84 -16.63
N PRO A 221 14.25 35.16 -15.46
CA PRO A 221 13.90 34.50 -14.22
C PRO A 221 12.63 35.15 -13.68
N ASP A 222 11.46 34.84 -14.26
CA ASP A 222 10.20 35.45 -13.81
C ASP A 222 8.95 34.59 -14.04
N GLN A 223 9.09 33.28 -14.27
CA GLN A 223 7.94 32.37 -14.13
C GLN A 223 7.72 32.17 -12.61
N PRO A 224 6.64 32.72 -12.00
CA PRO A 224 6.32 32.37 -10.62
C PRO A 224 6.17 30.85 -10.55
N PRO A 225 6.64 30.20 -9.47
CA PRO A 225 6.59 28.75 -9.35
C PRO A 225 5.17 28.30 -9.66
N GLU A 226 5.03 27.53 -10.74
CA GLU A 226 3.75 26.97 -11.12
C GLU A 226 3.34 26.07 -9.97
N ILE A 227 2.29 26.47 -9.25
CA ILE A 227 1.76 25.69 -8.15
C ILE A 227 1.27 24.40 -8.78
N GLN A 228 2.01 23.31 -8.60
CA GLN A 228 1.59 22.00 -9.07
C GLN A 228 0.28 21.67 -8.34
N VAL A 229 -0.80 21.60 -9.11
CA VAL A 229 -2.14 21.33 -8.58
C VAL A 229 -2.42 19.86 -8.81
N PHE A 230 -2.53 19.10 -7.72
CA PHE A 230 -2.87 17.68 -7.73
C PHE A 230 -4.06 17.39 -8.67
N GLY A 231 -3.74 16.77 -9.79
CA GLY A 231 -4.59 16.63 -10.96
C GLY A 231 -5.66 15.56 -10.81
N ALA A 232 -6.72 15.64 -11.63
CA ALA A 232 -7.76 14.62 -11.60
C ALA A 232 -7.29 13.26 -12.15
N ALA A 233 -6.29 13.24 -13.03
CA ALA A 233 -5.69 12.03 -13.59
C ALA A 233 -4.38 11.64 -12.90
N GLU A 234 -3.93 12.45 -11.95
CA GLU A 234 -2.69 12.20 -11.24
C GLU A 234 -2.93 11.08 -10.19
N PRO A 235 -2.06 10.07 -10.12
CA PRO A 235 -2.19 8.98 -9.17
C PRO A 235 -2.02 9.51 -7.73
N SER A 236 -2.89 9.09 -6.81
CA SER A 236 -2.63 9.27 -5.37
C SER A 236 -1.86 8.08 -4.80
N VAL A 237 -1.54 8.16 -3.51
CA VAL A 237 -1.01 7.03 -2.73
C VAL A 237 -1.77 5.72 -2.96
N LEU A 238 -3.10 5.73 -3.16
CA LEU A 238 -3.89 4.50 -3.37
C LEU A 238 -3.55 3.78 -4.68
N SER A 239 -2.97 4.48 -5.65
CA SER A 239 -2.57 3.90 -6.93
C SER A 239 -1.31 3.05 -6.82
N GLY A 240 -0.52 3.18 -5.75
CA GLY A 240 0.73 2.43 -5.52
C GLY A 240 0.55 1.00 -5.00
N LEU A 241 -0.66 0.43 -5.04
CA LEU A 241 -0.87 -0.96 -4.61
C LEU A 241 -0.16 -1.94 -5.56
N ARG A 242 0.57 -2.93 -5.06
CA ARG A 242 1.26 -3.88 -5.94
C ARG A 242 0.26 -4.76 -6.73
N PRO A 243 0.28 -4.79 -8.07
CA PRO A 243 -0.53 -5.71 -8.88
C PRO A 243 -0.21 -7.19 -8.59
N VAL A 244 -1.17 -8.08 -8.87
CA VAL A 244 -1.00 -9.53 -8.66
C VAL A 244 0.12 -10.13 -9.50
N GLY A 245 0.35 -9.61 -10.71
CA GLY A 245 1.40 -10.08 -11.63
C GLY A 245 2.81 -9.88 -11.09
N ASP A 246 2.99 -8.87 -10.25
CA ASP A 246 4.29 -8.53 -9.70
C ASP A 246 4.61 -9.33 -8.43
N VAL A 247 3.67 -10.06 -7.84
CA VAL A 247 3.89 -10.76 -6.57
C VAL A 247 4.77 -12.00 -6.78
N VAL A 248 6.02 -11.92 -6.31
CA VAL A 248 6.94 -13.06 -6.32
C VAL A 248 6.76 -13.90 -5.04
N LEU A 249 6.10 -15.06 -5.17
CA LEU A 249 5.94 -16.02 -4.08
C LEU A 249 7.15 -16.94 -3.96
N THR A 250 8.23 -16.47 -3.34
CA THR A 250 9.35 -17.35 -2.95
C THR A 250 9.08 -18.00 -1.58
N PRO A 251 9.59 -19.22 -1.31
CA PRO A 251 9.48 -19.83 0.02
C PRO A 251 10.04 -18.94 1.15
N ALA A 252 11.09 -18.16 0.84
CA ALA A 252 11.67 -17.19 1.76
C ALA A 252 10.70 -16.05 2.08
N VAL A 253 10.06 -15.46 1.06
CA VAL A 253 9.03 -14.41 1.24
C VAL A 253 7.86 -14.95 2.06
N VAL A 254 7.37 -16.16 1.77
CA VAL A 254 6.27 -16.78 2.53
C VAL A 254 6.66 -17.00 3.99
N THR A 255 7.87 -17.51 4.24
CA THR A 255 8.35 -17.77 5.62
C THR A 255 8.58 -16.49 6.40
N GLY A 256 9.22 -15.49 5.77
CA GLY A 256 9.41 -14.15 6.36
C GLY A 256 8.07 -13.49 6.66
N THR A 257 7.14 -13.57 5.71
CA THR A 257 5.76 -13.09 5.86
C THR A 257 5.05 -13.70 7.06
N VAL A 258 5.03 -15.02 7.17
CA VAL A 258 4.38 -15.72 8.30
C VAL A 258 5.04 -15.32 9.62
N THR A 259 6.35 -15.17 9.63
CA THR A 259 7.10 -14.77 10.83
C THR A 259 6.74 -13.34 11.25
N VAL A 260 6.76 -12.38 10.32
CA VAL A 260 6.37 -10.99 10.56
C VAL A 260 4.92 -10.90 11.02
N ALA A 261 4.00 -11.61 10.37
CA ALA A 261 2.60 -11.67 10.78
C ALA A 261 2.44 -12.14 12.23
N VAL A 262 3.12 -13.21 12.63
CA VAL A 262 3.06 -13.73 14.01
C VAL A 262 3.67 -12.75 15.01
N ILE A 263 4.80 -12.12 14.67
CA ILE A 263 5.43 -11.11 15.51
C ILE A 263 4.51 -9.89 15.66
N PHE A 264 3.97 -9.38 14.57
CA PHE A 264 3.05 -8.25 14.56
C PHE A 264 1.79 -8.55 15.37
N ALA A 265 1.21 -9.74 15.20
CA ALA A 265 0.09 -10.22 16.00
C ALA A 265 0.39 -10.22 17.50
N ALA A 266 1.60 -10.64 17.89
CA ALA A 266 2.02 -10.67 19.28
C ALA A 266 2.27 -9.26 19.84
N ILE A 267 2.95 -8.40 19.09
CA ILE A 267 3.38 -7.07 19.54
C ILE A 267 2.23 -6.07 19.53
N VAL A 268 1.38 -6.06 18.49
CA VAL A 268 0.26 -5.12 18.40
C VAL A 268 -0.95 -5.70 19.11
N GLY A 269 -1.21 -6.99 18.92
CA GLY A 269 -2.42 -7.60 19.43
C GLY A 269 -2.44 -7.67 20.97
N LEU A 270 -1.39 -8.23 21.56
CA LEU A 270 -1.39 -8.51 23.00
C LEU A 270 -1.54 -7.25 23.88
N PRO A 271 -0.79 -6.16 23.66
CA PRO A 271 -0.93 -4.94 24.46
C PRO A 271 -2.24 -4.22 24.18
N GLY A 272 -2.68 -4.16 22.92
CA GLY A 272 -3.97 -3.57 22.55
C GLY A 272 -5.12 -4.19 23.33
N LYS A 273 -5.11 -5.51 23.50
CA LYS A 273 -6.12 -6.24 24.29
C LYS A 273 -5.99 -6.03 25.79
N LEU A 274 -4.77 -5.93 26.35
CA LEU A 274 -4.61 -5.56 27.76
C LEU A 274 -5.22 -4.19 28.02
N MET A 275 -4.95 -3.23 27.13
CA MET A 275 -5.52 -1.89 27.22
C MET A 275 -7.05 -1.91 27.04
N GLU A 276 -7.58 -2.62 26.04
CA GLU A 276 -9.04 -2.74 25.83
C GLU A 276 -9.73 -3.39 27.04
N GLN A 277 -9.18 -4.47 27.60
CA GLN A 277 -9.76 -5.11 28.78
C GLN A 277 -9.74 -4.19 30.00
N ALA A 278 -8.66 -3.43 30.20
CA ALA A 278 -8.59 -2.43 31.26
C ALA A 278 -9.59 -1.29 31.04
N LEU A 279 -9.70 -0.78 29.82
CA LEU A 279 -10.63 0.29 29.46
C LEU A 279 -12.08 -0.17 29.60
N ALA A 280 -12.44 -1.35 29.09
CA ALA A 280 -13.78 -1.90 29.15
C ALA A 280 -14.22 -2.18 30.60
N GLY A 281 -13.34 -2.79 31.41
CA GLY A 281 -13.62 -3.06 32.82
C GLY A 281 -13.74 -1.79 33.68
N ASN A 282 -13.10 -0.70 33.25
CA ASN A 282 -13.11 0.57 33.98
C ASN A 282 -13.91 1.67 33.26
N TRP A 283 -14.66 1.36 32.19
CA TRP A 283 -15.24 2.38 31.31
C TRP A 283 -16.21 3.30 32.06
N ASP A 284 -17.06 2.73 32.93
CA ASP A 284 -17.99 3.52 33.74
C ASP A 284 -17.28 4.46 34.72
N ARG A 285 -16.06 4.12 35.15
CA ARG A 285 -15.23 4.97 36.03
C ARG A 285 -14.52 6.06 35.23
N ILE A 286 -13.94 5.69 34.09
CA ILE A 286 -13.29 6.63 33.16
C ILE A 286 -14.31 7.65 32.69
N ARG A 287 -15.51 7.20 32.29
CA ARG A 287 -16.62 8.07 31.89
C ARG A 287 -17.02 9.03 33.01
N ARG A 288 -17.04 8.57 34.28
CA ARG A 288 -17.29 9.42 35.45
C ARG A 288 -16.19 10.48 35.70
N HIS A 289 -14.94 10.17 35.41
CA HIS A 289 -13.84 11.14 35.50
C HIS A 289 -13.76 12.09 34.31
N LEU A 290 -14.20 11.63 33.13
CA LEU A 290 -14.32 12.46 31.94
C LEU A 290 -15.60 13.31 31.96
N THR A 291 -16.55 13.07 32.86
CA THR A 291 -17.75 13.91 33.00
C THR A 291 -17.42 15.40 33.17
N PRO A 292 -16.53 15.86 34.07
CA PRO A 292 -16.17 17.28 34.16
C PRO A 292 -15.57 17.85 32.87
N LEU A 293 -14.72 17.10 32.16
CA LEU A 293 -14.17 17.52 30.86
C LEU A 293 -15.23 17.57 29.76
N THR A 294 -16.24 16.71 29.84
CA THR A 294 -17.36 16.68 28.89
C THR A 294 -18.53 17.55 29.33
N THR A 295 -18.55 18.11 30.55
CA THR A 295 -19.60 19.04 31.00
C THR A 295 -19.72 20.30 30.15
N PRO A 296 -18.66 20.98 29.66
CA PRO A 296 -18.85 22.09 28.73
C PRO A 296 -19.52 21.64 27.43
N LEU A 297 -19.22 20.43 26.95
CA LEU A 297 -19.88 19.83 25.79
C LEU A 297 -21.35 19.51 26.09
N HIS A 298 -21.65 18.99 27.29
CA HIS A 298 -23.02 18.72 27.74
C HIS A 298 -23.82 20.02 27.92
N ARG A 299 -23.22 21.06 28.51
CA ARG A 299 -23.80 22.41 28.64
C ARG A 299 -24.01 23.07 27.28
N TRP A 300 -23.06 22.91 26.36
CA TRP A 300 -23.22 23.37 24.99
C TRP A 300 -24.37 22.62 24.32
N ARG A 301 -24.45 21.30 24.48
CA ARG A 301 -25.55 20.46 23.96
C ARG A 301 -26.91 20.82 24.56
N GLU A 302 -26.91 21.27 25.82
CA GLU A 302 -28.08 21.81 26.51
C GLU A 302 -28.40 23.25 26.14
N SER A 303 -27.54 23.96 25.41
CA SER A 303 -27.85 25.31 24.93
C SER A 303 -29.05 25.28 23.97
N PRO A 304 -29.90 26.32 23.93
CA PRO A 304 -31.08 26.36 23.06
C PRO A 304 -30.73 26.11 21.58
N GLY A 305 -29.58 26.63 21.12
CA GLY A 305 -29.07 26.43 19.77
C GLY A 305 -28.71 24.97 19.50
N ALA A 306 -27.94 24.34 20.39
CA ALA A 306 -27.54 22.95 20.21
C ALA A 306 -28.71 21.97 20.42
N ARG A 307 -29.69 22.27 21.27
CA ARG A 307 -30.94 21.48 21.35
C ARG A 307 -31.69 21.48 20.03
N THR A 308 -31.72 22.63 19.34
CA THR A 308 -32.36 22.74 18.03
C THR A 308 -31.60 21.92 16.98
N VAL A 309 -30.27 21.99 17.00
CA VAL A 309 -29.41 21.20 16.08
C VAL A 309 -29.49 19.71 16.39
N THR A 310 -29.40 19.30 17.65
CA THR A 310 -29.48 17.90 18.07
C THR A 310 -30.87 17.32 17.87
N ALA A 311 -31.95 18.07 18.10
CA ALA A 311 -33.31 17.63 17.80
C ALA A 311 -33.51 17.44 16.28
N ARG A 312 -32.95 18.32 15.45
CA ARG A 312 -32.95 18.16 13.99
C ARG A 312 -32.11 16.95 13.55
N LEU A 313 -30.94 16.74 14.15
CA LEU A 313 -30.08 15.59 13.86
C LEU A 313 -30.70 14.27 14.34
N SER A 314 -31.40 14.25 15.48
CA SER A 314 -32.11 13.06 15.96
C SER A 314 -33.40 12.79 15.19
N ALA A 315 -34.01 13.83 14.62
CA ALA A 315 -35.14 13.70 13.70
C ALA A 315 -34.69 13.37 12.27
N ALA A 316 -33.39 13.46 11.96
CA ALA A 316 -32.87 13.08 10.68
C ALA A 316 -33.07 11.57 10.49
N PRO A 317 -33.49 11.14 9.30
CA PRO A 317 -33.66 9.72 9.02
C PRO A 317 -32.30 9.03 9.15
N GLN A 318 -32.31 7.77 9.62
CA GLN A 318 -31.09 7.00 9.91
C GLN A 318 -30.09 6.96 8.74
N TRP A 319 -30.57 6.94 7.49
CA TRP A 319 -29.72 6.98 6.31
C TRP A 319 -28.88 8.26 6.22
N ALA A 320 -29.37 9.40 6.72
CA ALA A 320 -28.64 10.65 6.73
C ALA A 320 -27.49 10.63 7.74
N ALA A 321 -27.67 9.95 8.88
CA ALA A 321 -26.60 9.74 9.85
C ALA A 321 -25.49 8.84 9.29
N ILE A 322 -25.86 7.79 8.54
CA ILE A 322 -24.90 6.91 7.84
C ILE A 322 -24.16 7.70 6.75
N ALA A 323 -24.89 8.42 5.89
CA ALA A 323 -24.30 9.23 4.83
C ALA A 323 -23.34 10.29 5.40
N GLY A 324 -23.73 10.98 6.47
CA GLY A 324 -22.85 11.94 7.16
C GLY A 324 -21.60 11.28 7.74
N GLY A 325 -21.73 10.08 8.33
CA GLY A 325 -20.59 9.30 8.81
C GLY A 325 -19.62 8.91 7.70
N VAL A 326 -20.14 8.44 6.55
CA VAL A 326 -19.33 8.11 5.37
C VAL A 326 -18.62 9.34 4.82
N VAL A 327 -19.31 10.47 4.69
CA VAL A 327 -18.72 11.73 4.21
C VAL A 327 -17.57 12.16 5.13
N ILE A 328 -17.80 12.19 6.44
CA ILE A 328 -16.76 12.57 7.41
C ILE A 328 -15.58 11.60 7.34
N ALA A 329 -15.84 10.30 7.31
CA ALA A 329 -14.78 9.31 7.24
C ALA A 329 -13.97 9.40 5.93
N SER A 330 -14.63 9.72 4.81
CA SER A 330 -13.97 9.89 3.51
C SER A 330 -13.09 11.12 3.48
N ILE A 331 -13.54 12.24 4.07
CA ILE A 331 -12.71 13.45 4.24
C ILE A 331 -11.50 13.14 5.12
N LEU A 332 -11.71 12.50 6.27
CA LEU A 332 -10.63 12.15 7.18
C LEU A 332 -9.62 11.19 6.53
N SER A 333 -10.10 10.23 5.74
CA SER A 333 -9.23 9.29 5.01
C SER A 333 -8.48 9.97 3.87
N GLY A 334 -9.07 10.97 3.22
CA GLY A 334 -8.40 11.80 2.21
C GLY A 334 -7.14 12.48 2.76
N PHE A 335 -7.16 12.91 4.02
CA PHE A 335 -5.98 13.51 4.68
C PHE A 335 -4.81 12.55 4.90
N ILE A 336 -4.88 11.30 4.45
CA ILE A 336 -3.71 10.43 4.37
C ILE A 336 -2.74 10.95 3.28
N ASP A 337 -3.28 11.48 2.19
CA ASP A 337 -2.48 12.02 1.09
C ASP A 337 -2.02 13.45 1.41
N PRO A 338 -0.70 13.75 1.33
CA PRO A 338 -0.18 15.06 1.67
C PRO A 338 -0.76 16.20 0.84
N GLU A 339 -1.16 15.91 -0.40
CA GLU A 339 -1.69 16.88 -1.37
C GLU A 339 -3.19 17.08 -1.26
N PHE A 340 -3.83 16.40 -0.30
CA PHE A 340 -5.26 16.50 -0.08
C PHE A 340 -5.68 17.93 0.30
N GLY A 341 -6.52 18.53 -0.54
CA GLY A 341 -6.95 19.91 -0.46
C GLY A 341 -8.16 20.23 -1.35
N LEU A 342 -8.27 21.49 -1.78
CA LEU A 342 -9.35 21.94 -2.68
C LEU A 342 -8.91 21.84 -4.14
N ASN A 343 -8.59 20.62 -4.59
CA ASN A 343 -8.15 20.33 -5.96
C ASN A 343 -8.93 19.13 -6.55
N PRO A 344 -8.87 18.92 -7.89
CA PRO A 344 -9.60 17.84 -8.55
C PRO A 344 -9.19 16.44 -8.08
N GLY A 345 -7.89 16.19 -7.82
CA GLY A 345 -7.41 14.90 -7.32
C GLY A 345 -7.99 14.56 -5.95
N SER A 346 -8.08 15.54 -5.05
CA SER A 346 -8.68 15.38 -3.72
C SER A 346 -10.17 15.07 -3.77
N LEU A 347 -10.90 15.69 -4.70
CA LEU A 347 -12.31 15.36 -4.93
C LEU A 347 -12.46 13.91 -5.40
N ARG A 348 -11.61 13.47 -6.32
CA ARG A 348 -11.56 12.09 -6.82
C ARG A 348 -11.25 11.10 -5.69
N MET A 349 -10.26 11.39 -4.85
CA MET A 349 -9.87 10.55 -3.72
C MET A 349 -11.00 10.47 -2.67
N PHE A 350 -11.63 11.61 -2.34
CA PHE A 350 -12.80 11.65 -1.46
C PHE A 350 -13.94 10.76 -1.98
N LEU A 351 -14.25 10.83 -3.28
CA LEU A 351 -15.27 9.99 -3.89
C LEU A 351 -14.88 8.50 -3.86
N SER A 352 -13.60 8.18 -4.07
CA SER A 352 -13.10 6.81 -4.04
C SER A 352 -13.26 6.19 -2.64
N PHE A 353 -12.92 6.92 -1.59
CA PHE A 353 -13.18 6.49 -0.21
C PHE A 353 -14.67 6.40 0.11
N ALA A 354 -15.48 7.36 -0.34
CA ALA A 354 -16.92 7.33 -0.11
C ALA A 354 -17.55 6.08 -0.73
N VAL A 355 -17.18 5.74 -1.96
CA VAL A 355 -17.63 4.50 -2.62
C VAL A 355 -17.10 3.27 -1.90
N THR A 356 -15.82 3.26 -1.51
CA THR A 356 -15.21 2.17 -0.74
C THR A 356 -16.02 1.87 0.53
N PHE A 357 -16.28 2.87 1.37
CA PHE A 357 -17.04 2.68 2.61
C PHE A 357 -18.51 2.34 2.37
N MET A 358 -19.12 2.89 1.31
CA MET A 358 -20.47 2.52 0.93
C MET A 358 -20.55 1.06 0.50
N VAL A 359 -19.62 0.59 -0.34
CA VAL A 359 -19.59 -0.79 -0.80
C VAL A 359 -19.30 -1.72 0.37
N GLU A 360 -18.24 -1.48 1.13
CA GLU A 360 -17.88 -2.30 2.30
C GLU A 360 -19.06 -2.41 3.29
N GLY A 361 -19.66 -1.28 3.65
CA GLY A 361 -20.75 -1.22 4.62
C GLY A 361 -22.09 -1.77 4.11
N LEU A 362 -22.52 -1.36 2.91
CA LEU A 362 -23.83 -1.76 2.36
C LEU A 362 -23.83 -3.21 1.90
N LEU A 363 -22.76 -3.66 1.23
CA LEU A 363 -22.67 -5.04 0.77
C LEU A 363 -22.46 -5.98 1.96
N GLY A 364 -21.68 -5.59 2.97
CA GLY A 364 -21.57 -6.33 4.23
C GLY A 364 -22.91 -6.46 4.96
N LEU A 365 -23.65 -5.35 5.04
CA LEU A 365 -25.02 -5.35 5.58
C LEU A 365 -25.94 -6.25 4.76
N ALA A 366 -25.90 -6.18 3.43
CA ALA A 366 -26.76 -6.97 2.55
C ALA A 366 -26.50 -8.47 2.71
N VAL A 367 -25.24 -8.88 2.80
CA VAL A 367 -24.85 -10.28 3.03
C VAL A 367 -25.37 -10.77 4.38
N ILE A 368 -25.12 -10.03 5.46
CA ILE A 368 -25.59 -10.39 6.81
C ILE A 368 -27.12 -10.39 6.87
N ALA A 369 -27.79 -9.40 6.28
CA ALA A 369 -29.24 -9.33 6.22
C ALA A 369 -29.82 -10.49 5.42
N LEU A 370 -29.22 -10.91 4.31
CA LEU A 370 -29.67 -12.07 3.54
C LEU A 370 -29.59 -13.34 4.39
N ILE A 371 -28.49 -13.54 5.11
CA ILE A 371 -28.30 -14.71 5.98
C ILE A 371 -29.29 -14.69 7.15
N LEU A 372 -29.47 -13.56 7.82
CA LEU A 372 -30.38 -13.43 8.97
C LEU A 372 -31.86 -13.51 8.56
N ARG A 373 -32.22 -12.94 7.41
CA ARG A 373 -33.59 -12.98 6.87
C ARG A 373 -33.99 -14.40 6.44
N SER A 374 -33.04 -15.19 5.94
CA SER A 374 -33.27 -16.63 5.69
C SER A 374 -33.58 -17.42 6.98
N ARG A 375 -33.34 -16.83 8.15
CA ARG A 375 -33.54 -17.41 9.49
C ARG A 375 -34.62 -16.72 10.32
N GLY A 376 -35.28 -15.69 9.77
CA GLY A 376 -36.35 -14.95 10.45
C GLY A 376 -35.87 -13.97 11.53
N GLU A 377 -34.60 -13.60 11.55
CA GLU A 377 -34.02 -12.64 12.50
C GLU A 377 -33.99 -11.22 11.91
N THR A 378 -34.05 -10.19 12.78
CA THR A 378 -34.02 -8.77 12.37
C THR A 378 -32.62 -8.19 12.51
N VAL A 379 -32.25 -7.28 11.60
CA VAL A 379 -30.95 -6.60 11.58
C VAL A 379 -31.12 -5.17 12.07
N GLY A 380 -30.34 -4.77 13.06
CA GLY A 380 -30.25 -3.38 13.52
C GLY A 380 -28.93 -2.77 13.06
N LEU A 381 -28.97 -1.57 12.48
CA LEU A 381 -27.78 -0.83 12.08
C LEU A 381 -27.50 0.25 13.13
N HIS A 382 -26.30 0.24 13.71
CA HIS A 382 -25.86 1.24 14.68
C HIS A 382 -24.53 1.82 14.23
N LEU A 383 -24.45 3.14 14.11
CA LEU A 383 -23.19 3.81 13.82
C LEU A 383 -22.38 3.93 15.11
N ARG A 384 -21.16 3.39 15.12
CA ARG A 384 -20.24 3.57 16.25
C ARG A 384 -19.32 4.75 15.98
N TYR A 385 -19.74 5.96 16.36
CA TYR A 385 -18.93 7.17 16.22
C TYR A 385 -17.51 7.08 16.84
N GLY A 386 -17.28 6.13 17.75
CA GLY A 386 -15.96 5.86 18.31
C GLY A 386 -14.91 5.46 17.26
N SER A 387 -15.30 4.82 16.15
CA SER A 387 -14.34 4.48 15.07
C SER A 387 -13.80 5.73 14.38
N LEU A 388 -14.60 6.81 14.27
CA LEU A 388 -14.13 8.08 13.69
C LEU A 388 -13.00 8.70 14.53
N LEU A 389 -13.03 8.57 15.85
CA LEU A 389 -11.92 9.06 16.70
C LEU A 389 -10.63 8.29 16.45
N VAL A 390 -10.73 6.99 16.16
CA VAL A 390 -9.57 6.16 15.80
C VAL A 390 -9.00 6.62 14.46
N ILE A 391 -9.84 6.94 13.47
CA ILE A 391 -9.40 7.49 12.19
C ILE A 391 -8.71 8.84 12.38
N VAL A 392 -9.30 9.75 13.15
CA VAL A 392 -8.67 11.05 13.45
C VAL A 392 -7.30 10.84 14.11
N ALA A 393 -7.20 9.93 15.10
CA ALA A 393 -5.94 9.63 15.75
C ALA A 393 -4.91 9.04 14.78
N ALA A 394 -5.33 8.14 13.88
CA ALA A 394 -4.47 7.55 12.86
C ALA A 394 -3.96 8.61 11.87
N VAL A 395 -4.83 9.49 11.39
CA VAL A 395 -4.47 10.61 10.50
C VAL A 395 -3.52 11.58 11.19
N VAL A 396 -3.80 11.98 12.43
CA VAL A 396 -2.91 12.87 13.19
C VAL A 396 -1.56 12.20 13.43
N LEU A 397 -1.55 10.93 13.81
CA LEU A 397 -0.30 10.19 14.02
C LEU A 397 0.51 10.12 12.73
N SER A 398 -0.13 9.76 11.61
CA SER A 398 0.48 9.73 10.28
C SER A 398 1.11 11.09 9.93
N ARG A 399 0.36 12.20 10.12
CA ARG A 399 0.87 13.54 9.85
C ARG A 399 2.01 13.99 10.77
N VAL A 400 1.96 13.66 12.06
CA VAL A 400 2.99 14.06 13.03
C VAL A 400 4.27 13.25 12.86
N THR A 401 4.15 11.99 12.45
CA THR A 401 5.31 11.10 12.28
C THR A 401 5.87 11.14 10.87
N GLU A 402 5.23 11.90 9.96
CA GLU A 402 5.42 11.85 8.49
C GLU A 402 5.31 10.43 7.94
N PHE A 403 4.84 9.51 8.78
CA PHE A 403 4.65 8.13 8.44
C PHE A 403 3.39 8.10 7.60
N GLN A 404 3.49 7.47 6.44
CA GLN A 404 2.37 7.26 5.55
C GLN A 404 1.79 5.83 5.73
N PRO A 405 1.41 5.33 6.94
CA PRO A 405 0.60 4.14 7.00
C PRO A 405 -0.81 4.57 6.64
N GLY A 406 -1.06 4.81 5.36
CA GLY A 406 -2.39 5.01 4.81
C GLY A 406 -3.29 3.77 4.95
N VAL A 407 -2.99 2.87 5.89
CA VAL A 407 -3.79 1.71 6.21
C VAL A 407 -4.99 2.18 7.03
N VAL A 408 -5.96 2.75 6.32
CA VAL A 408 -7.31 2.98 6.82
C VAL A 408 -7.85 1.62 7.26
N PHE A 409 -7.96 1.40 8.56
CA PHE A 409 -8.67 0.23 9.08
C PHE A 409 -10.15 0.39 8.73
N GLY A 410 -10.59 -0.30 7.66
CA GLY A 410 -11.87 -0.12 6.93
C GLY A 410 -13.17 -0.22 7.72
N LEU A 411 -13.15 -0.57 9.01
CA LEU A 411 -14.38 -0.74 9.80
C LEU A 411 -14.90 0.57 10.41
N ILE A 412 -15.40 1.48 9.57
CA ILE A 412 -16.21 2.62 10.04
C ILE A 412 -17.60 2.16 10.49
N ILE A 413 -18.14 1.11 9.85
CA ILE A 413 -19.50 0.60 10.12
C ILE A 413 -19.40 -0.77 10.78
N ALA A 414 -19.36 -0.79 12.11
CA ALA A 414 -19.51 -2.03 12.87
C ALA A 414 -20.98 -2.46 12.86
N LEU A 415 -21.29 -3.55 12.16
CA LEU A 415 -22.61 -4.19 12.23
C LEU A 415 -22.72 -4.96 13.54
N SER A 416 -23.34 -4.36 14.55
CA SER A 416 -23.66 -5.06 15.80
C SER A 416 -25.01 -5.75 15.69
N TYR A 417 -25.01 -7.07 15.67
CA TYR A 417 -26.23 -7.89 15.82
C TYR A 417 -26.28 -8.49 17.23
N ALA A 418 -27.44 -8.37 17.88
CA ALA A 418 -27.69 -9.03 19.17
C ALA A 418 -28.17 -10.46 18.91
N SER A 419 -27.24 -11.38 18.67
CA SER A 419 -27.57 -12.82 18.57
C SER A 419 -27.67 -13.41 19.97
N THR A 420 -28.86 -13.86 20.38
CA THR A 420 -29.06 -14.73 21.56
C THR A 420 -28.89 -16.22 21.23
N GLY A 421 -28.18 -16.54 20.14
CA GLY A 421 -28.08 -17.89 19.58
C GLY A 421 -27.01 -18.78 20.21
N SER A 422 -27.05 -20.07 19.86
CA SER A 422 -25.99 -21.04 20.18
C SER A 422 -24.65 -20.63 19.53
N LEU A 423 -23.52 -20.86 20.19
CA LEU A 423 -22.16 -20.59 19.70
C LEU A 423 -21.90 -21.02 18.24
N ARG A 424 -22.45 -22.17 17.81
CA ARG A 424 -22.32 -22.65 16.43
C ARG A 424 -22.93 -21.70 15.39
N ARG A 425 -24.06 -21.06 15.70
CA ARG A 425 -24.73 -20.10 14.81
C ARG A 425 -23.96 -18.80 14.71
N GLU A 426 -23.49 -18.31 15.85
CA GLU A 426 -22.64 -17.13 15.94
C GLU A 426 -21.37 -17.35 15.11
N ALA A 427 -20.65 -18.46 15.33
CA ALA A 427 -19.46 -18.80 14.56
C ALA A 427 -19.72 -18.96 13.05
N ALA A 428 -20.90 -19.44 12.65
CA ALA A 428 -21.26 -19.52 11.23
C ALA A 428 -21.52 -18.14 10.60
N LEU A 429 -22.15 -17.22 11.34
CA LEU A 429 -22.33 -15.82 10.90
C LEU A 429 -20.99 -15.11 10.81
N THR A 430 -20.17 -15.25 11.85
CA THR A 430 -18.82 -14.71 11.91
C THR A 430 -17.93 -15.25 10.77
N GLY A 431 -18.00 -16.55 10.49
CA GLY A 431 -17.27 -17.16 9.38
C GLY A 431 -17.73 -16.64 8.02
N ALA A 432 -19.03 -16.37 7.86
CA ALA A 432 -19.57 -15.76 6.64
C ALA A 432 -19.13 -14.30 6.47
N GLU A 433 -19.11 -13.53 7.55
CA GLU A 433 -18.63 -12.15 7.57
C GLU A 433 -17.14 -12.07 7.19
N VAL A 434 -16.29 -12.84 7.86
CA VAL A 434 -14.85 -12.95 7.55
C VAL A 434 -14.62 -13.41 6.12
N GLY A 435 -15.33 -14.46 5.69
CA GLY A 435 -15.21 -14.99 4.34
C GLY A 435 -15.63 -13.99 3.26
N TYR A 436 -16.68 -13.21 3.51
CA TYR A 436 -17.12 -12.14 2.62
C TYR A 436 -16.09 -11.00 2.54
N VAL A 437 -15.58 -10.51 3.68
CA VAL A 437 -14.57 -9.43 3.69
C VAL A 437 -13.31 -9.88 2.97
N LEU A 438 -12.85 -11.12 3.19
CA LEU A 438 -11.71 -11.69 2.47
C LEU A 438 -11.97 -11.80 0.97
N ALA A 439 -13.14 -12.29 0.57
CA ALA A 439 -13.50 -12.43 -0.84
C ALA A 439 -13.62 -11.08 -1.54
N LEU A 440 -14.20 -10.07 -0.88
CA LEU A 440 -14.29 -8.71 -1.40
C LEU A 440 -12.88 -8.11 -1.54
N GLY A 441 -12.04 -8.22 -0.51
CA GLY A 441 -10.66 -7.69 -0.56
C GLY A 441 -9.82 -8.31 -1.67
N ILE A 442 -9.82 -9.65 -1.80
CA ILE A 442 -9.10 -10.35 -2.88
C ILE A 442 -9.70 -9.98 -4.25
N GLY A 443 -11.03 -9.98 -4.39
CA GLY A 443 -11.70 -9.64 -5.64
C GLY A 443 -11.40 -8.21 -6.11
N SER A 444 -11.39 -7.26 -5.17
CA SER A 444 -10.99 -5.87 -5.43
C SER A 444 -9.52 -5.74 -5.81
N TRP A 445 -8.62 -6.50 -5.18
CA TRP A 445 -7.20 -6.51 -5.56
C TRP A 445 -6.95 -7.08 -6.97
N LEU A 446 -7.66 -8.14 -7.34
CA LEU A 446 -7.61 -8.68 -8.71
C LEU A 446 -8.17 -7.67 -9.72
N THR A 447 -9.26 -6.98 -9.35
CA THR A 447 -9.86 -5.93 -10.18
C THR A 447 -8.89 -4.74 -10.35
N TYR A 448 -8.24 -4.31 -9.26
CA TYR A 448 -7.19 -3.29 -9.30
C TYR A 448 -6.06 -3.68 -10.27
N SER A 449 -5.59 -4.94 -10.20
CA SER A 449 -4.49 -5.42 -11.03
C SER A 449 -4.84 -5.39 -12.52
N GLU A 450 -6.02 -5.91 -12.87
CA GLU A 450 -6.52 -5.91 -14.25
C GLU A 450 -6.75 -4.50 -14.80
N LEU A 451 -7.29 -3.59 -13.97
CA LEU A 451 -7.52 -2.20 -14.40
C LEU A 451 -6.22 -1.46 -14.64
N THR A 452 -5.23 -1.63 -13.77
CA THR A 452 -3.91 -1.00 -13.90
C THR A 452 -3.21 -1.45 -15.18
N GLU A 453 -3.26 -2.75 -15.50
CA GLU A 453 -2.72 -3.28 -16.76
C GLU A 453 -3.43 -2.70 -17.99
N ARG A 454 -4.76 -2.57 -17.95
CA ARG A 454 -5.56 -2.08 -19.08
C ARG A 454 -5.45 -0.57 -19.32
N SER A 455 -5.26 0.22 -18.27
CA SER A 455 -5.26 1.68 -18.39
C SER A 455 -3.98 2.23 -19.03
N GLY A 456 -2.91 1.45 -19.09
CA GLY A 456 -1.65 1.83 -19.73
C GLY A 456 -0.96 3.02 -19.03
N ALA A 457 -0.04 3.68 -19.74
CA ALA A 457 0.83 4.72 -19.17
C ALA A 457 0.16 6.08 -18.90
N SER A 458 -1.07 6.30 -19.36
CA SER A 458 -1.75 7.60 -19.22
C SER A 458 -3.24 7.41 -18.88
N PRO A 459 -3.55 6.96 -17.66
CA PRO A 459 -4.93 6.71 -17.24
C PRO A 459 -5.74 8.01 -17.22
N GLY A 460 -7.00 7.94 -17.66
CA GLY A 460 -7.93 9.06 -17.52
C GLY A 460 -8.40 9.23 -16.07
N PRO A 461 -9.00 10.38 -15.70
CA PRO A 461 -9.50 10.60 -14.34
C PRO A 461 -10.50 9.55 -13.83
N LEU A 462 -11.32 9.00 -14.73
CA LEU A 462 -12.26 7.94 -14.41
C LEU A 462 -11.53 6.63 -14.11
N ASP A 463 -10.48 6.32 -14.87
CA ASP A 463 -9.71 5.10 -14.70
C ASP A 463 -9.02 5.10 -13.34
N VAL A 464 -8.32 6.20 -13.01
CA VAL A 464 -7.68 6.39 -11.70
C VAL A 464 -8.72 6.30 -10.57
N PHE A 465 -9.91 6.90 -10.73
CA PHE A 465 -10.99 6.78 -9.75
C PHE A 465 -11.40 5.33 -9.48
N VAL A 466 -11.57 4.51 -10.54
CA VAL A 466 -11.97 3.10 -10.37
C VAL A 466 -10.82 2.27 -9.81
N ILE A 467 -9.59 2.49 -10.28
CA ILE A 467 -8.36 1.86 -9.78
C ILE A 467 -8.22 2.11 -8.28
N GLU A 468 -8.28 3.37 -7.84
CA GLU A 468 -8.13 3.72 -6.44
C GLU A 468 -9.30 3.26 -5.56
N THR A 469 -10.52 3.21 -6.10
CA THR A 469 -11.66 2.61 -5.39
C THR A 469 -11.42 1.11 -5.16
N ALA A 470 -10.89 0.40 -6.17
CA ALA A 470 -10.55 -1.01 -6.04
C ALA A 470 -9.40 -1.22 -5.06
N ALA A 471 -8.36 -0.38 -5.10
CA ALA A 471 -7.27 -0.40 -4.14
C ALA A 471 -7.75 -0.13 -2.71
N GLY A 472 -8.58 0.91 -2.51
CA GLY A 472 -9.18 1.25 -1.23
C GLY A 472 -10.00 0.11 -0.63
N LEU A 473 -10.80 -0.59 -1.45
CA LEU A 473 -11.54 -1.79 -1.03
C LEU A 473 -10.62 -2.95 -0.66
N ALA A 474 -9.58 -3.20 -1.46
CA ALA A 474 -8.60 -4.24 -1.19
C ALA A 474 -7.88 -3.99 0.14
N ILE A 475 -7.31 -2.79 0.31
CA ILE A 475 -6.59 -2.39 1.52
C ILE A 475 -7.53 -2.41 2.74
N GLY A 476 -8.69 -1.75 2.66
CA GLY A 476 -9.64 -1.65 3.76
C GLY A 476 -10.12 -3.02 4.27
N CYS A 477 -10.50 -3.90 3.35
CA CYS A 477 -10.97 -5.25 3.69
C CYS A 477 -9.83 -6.12 4.25
N LEU A 478 -8.68 -6.16 3.57
CA LEU A 478 -7.59 -7.08 3.92
C LEU A 478 -6.82 -6.64 5.17
N ALA A 479 -6.65 -5.33 5.39
CA ALA A 479 -6.00 -4.80 6.58
C ALA A 479 -6.83 -5.00 7.86
N ALA A 480 -8.15 -5.05 7.75
CA ALA A 480 -9.02 -5.28 8.89
C ALA A 480 -8.97 -6.72 9.42
N LEU A 481 -8.77 -7.70 8.54
CA LEU A 481 -8.93 -9.13 8.89
C LEU A 481 -8.00 -9.62 10.00
N PRO A 482 -6.67 -9.35 9.98
CA PRO A 482 -5.78 -9.78 11.06
C PRO A 482 -6.19 -9.23 12.42
N LEU A 483 -6.74 -8.01 12.47
CA LEU A 483 -7.20 -7.40 13.72
C LEU A 483 -8.51 -8.02 14.20
N VAL A 484 -9.49 -8.14 13.31
CA VAL A 484 -10.83 -8.63 13.62
C VAL A 484 -10.82 -10.12 13.99
N LEU A 485 -9.86 -10.89 13.45
CA LEU A 485 -9.67 -12.31 13.75
C LEU A 485 -8.84 -12.58 15.00
N LEU A 486 -8.44 -11.57 15.78
CA LEU A 486 -7.77 -11.80 17.06
C LEU A 486 -8.69 -12.58 18.01
N PRO A 487 -8.17 -13.57 18.77
CA PRO A 487 -8.98 -14.54 19.52
C PRO A 487 -9.50 -13.96 20.84
N TRP A 488 -10.19 -12.82 20.77
CA TRP A 488 -10.66 -12.07 21.93
C TRP A 488 -12.17 -11.96 22.02
N ARG A 489 -12.68 -11.91 23.25
CA ARG A 489 -14.12 -11.84 23.52
C ARG A 489 -14.68 -10.52 22.98
N GLY A 490 -15.72 -10.61 22.16
CA GLY A 490 -16.35 -9.45 21.53
C GLY A 490 -15.88 -9.21 20.09
N LEU A 491 -14.79 -9.85 19.66
CA LEU A 491 -14.37 -9.87 18.27
C LEU A 491 -14.78 -11.17 17.56
N PRO A 492 -15.02 -11.11 16.24
CA PRO A 492 -15.17 -12.28 15.37
C PRO A 492 -14.18 -13.41 15.63
N GLY A 493 -12.88 -13.09 15.78
CA GLY A 493 -11.85 -14.08 16.06
C GLY A 493 -12.08 -14.87 17.35
N GLY A 494 -12.57 -14.23 18.42
CA GLY A 494 -12.87 -14.91 19.68
C GLY A 494 -14.03 -15.89 19.59
N THR A 495 -15.08 -15.54 18.83
CA THR A 495 -16.21 -16.45 18.58
C THR A 495 -15.76 -17.66 17.78
N LEU A 496 -14.95 -17.47 16.73
CA LEU A 496 -14.37 -18.58 15.96
C LEU A 496 -13.43 -19.44 16.82
N TYR A 497 -12.58 -18.82 17.65
CA TYR A 497 -11.67 -19.53 18.54
C TYR A 497 -12.40 -20.38 19.58
N ALA A 498 -13.47 -19.84 20.18
CA ALA A 498 -14.31 -20.54 21.14
C ALA A 498 -15.06 -21.72 20.50
N PHE A 499 -15.44 -21.59 19.23
CA PHE A 499 -16.12 -22.65 18.48
C PHE A 499 -15.16 -23.76 18.01
N ASN A 500 -14.07 -23.40 17.31
CA ASN A 500 -13.08 -24.33 16.80
C ASN A 500 -11.72 -23.64 16.58
N ARG A 501 -10.77 -23.92 17.48
CA ARG A 501 -9.40 -23.35 17.44
C ARG A 501 -8.66 -23.60 16.12
N ARG A 502 -8.90 -24.74 15.45
CA ARG A 502 -8.24 -25.05 14.18
C ARG A 502 -8.79 -24.21 13.04
N LEU A 503 -10.11 -24.05 12.99
CA LEU A 503 -10.77 -23.19 12.00
C LEU A 503 -10.31 -21.74 12.17
N TRP A 504 -10.30 -21.25 13.42
CA TRP A 504 -9.75 -19.93 13.74
C TRP A 504 -8.30 -19.79 13.26
N ALA A 505 -7.41 -20.73 13.61
CA ALA A 505 -6.00 -20.64 13.25
C ALA A 505 -5.80 -20.63 11.72
N ALA A 506 -6.58 -21.42 10.99
CA ALA A 506 -6.56 -21.44 9.53
C ALA A 506 -7.04 -20.09 8.94
N SER A 507 -8.17 -19.56 9.40
CA SER A 507 -8.67 -18.25 8.96
C SER A 507 -7.68 -17.13 9.28
N TYR A 508 -7.08 -17.15 10.47
CA TYR A 508 -6.08 -16.17 10.90
C TYR A 508 -4.82 -16.22 10.04
N LEU A 509 -4.33 -17.43 9.75
CA LEU A 509 -3.17 -17.64 8.88
C LEU A 509 -3.44 -17.10 7.47
N VAL A 510 -4.61 -17.42 6.88
CA VAL A 510 -4.99 -16.93 5.55
C VAL A 510 -5.09 -15.41 5.54
N ALA A 511 -5.82 -14.82 6.49
CA ALA A 511 -5.96 -13.37 6.59
C ALA A 511 -4.60 -12.66 6.73
N SER A 512 -3.72 -13.20 7.58
CA SER A 512 -2.39 -12.61 7.81
C SER A 512 -1.49 -12.76 6.58
N LEU A 513 -1.51 -13.92 5.93
CA LEU A 513 -0.77 -14.14 4.69
C LEU A 513 -1.22 -13.17 3.61
N THR A 514 -2.54 -13.03 3.40
CA THR A 514 -3.08 -12.08 2.42
C THR A 514 -2.72 -10.63 2.77
N PHE A 515 -2.84 -10.23 4.04
CA PHE A 515 -2.42 -8.90 4.49
C PHE A 515 -0.95 -8.62 4.19
N VAL A 516 -0.05 -9.54 4.51
CA VAL A 516 1.39 -9.33 4.30
C VAL A 516 1.79 -9.44 2.83
N VAL A 517 1.08 -10.23 2.02
CA VAL A 517 1.39 -10.34 0.58
C VAL A 517 0.83 -9.15 -0.21
N VAL A 518 -0.34 -8.63 0.19
CA VAL A 518 -1.05 -7.59 -0.59
C VAL A 518 -0.83 -6.19 -0.02
N VAL A 519 -0.93 -6.03 1.30
CA VAL A 519 -0.96 -4.70 1.93
C VAL A 519 0.42 -4.26 2.41
N ILE A 520 1.27 -5.18 2.90
CA ILE A 520 2.63 -4.81 3.34
C ILE A 520 3.54 -4.37 2.19
N PRO A 521 3.57 -4.98 0.99
CA PRO A 521 4.54 -4.60 -0.04
C PRO A 521 4.20 -3.30 -0.77
N PHE A 522 3.40 -2.44 -0.15
CA PHE A 522 2.96 -1.14 -0.67
C PHE A 522 4.14 -0.17 -0.74
N PRO A 523 4.82 -0.07 -1.90
CA PRO A 523 6.21 0.38 -1.99
C PRO A 523 6.38 1.81 -1.50
N GLU A 524 5.48 2.72 -1.92
CA GLU A 524 5.54 4.14 -1.56
C GLU A 524 5.48 4.37 -0.04
N SER A 525 4.67 3.59 0.68
CA SER A 525 4.55 3.74 2.14
C SER A 525 5.76 3.28 2.94
N TRP A 526 6.65 2.49 2.34
CA TRP A 526 7.84 1.94 3.03
C TRP A 526 9.16 2.46 2.48
N GLN A 527 9.22 2.87 1.21
CA GLN A 527 10.42 3.45 0.61
C GLN A 527 10.67 4.87 1.13
N ALA A 528 9.62 5.66 1.39
CA ALA A 528 9.74 6.96 2.07
C ALA A 528 10.19 6.84 3.54
N VAL A 529 10.15 5.62 4.09
CA VAL A 529 10.58 5.33 5.46
C VAL A 529 12.04 4.89 5.41
N GLU A 530 12.95 5.84 5.18
CA GLU A 530 14.39 5.66 5.46
C GLU A 530 14.66 5.32 6.94
N THR A 531 13.62 5.38 7.77
CA THR A 531 13.69 5.07 9.19
C THR A 531 14.01 3.59 9.39
N SER A 532 15.19 3.35 9.97
CA SER A 532 15.68 2.04 10.40
C SER A 532 14.58 1.14 10.99
N LEU A 533 14.60 -0.15 10.64
CA LEU A 533 13.79 -1.21 11.27
C LEU A 533 13.81 -1.14 12.81
N ILE A 534 14.90 -0.63 13.40
CA ILE A 534 15.05 -0.42 14.84
C ILE A 534 14.03 0.61 15.34
N THR A 535 13.79 1.69 14.59
CA THR A 535 12.80 2.71 14.94
C THR A 535 11.38 2.11 14.93
N TRP A 536 11.08 1.21 13.99
CA TRP A 536 9.82 0.45 13.98
C TRP A 536 9.62 -0.38 15.23
N ILE A 537 10.63 -1.18 15.55
CA ILE A 537 10.62 -2.01 16.75
C ILE A 537 10.48 -1.13 17.99
N ALA A 538 11.20 0.00 18.06
CA ALA A 538 11.12 0.94 19.16
C ALA A 538 9.72 1.56 19.30
N LEU A 539 9.10 2.01 18.21
CA LEU A 539 7.75 2.59 18.21
C LEU A 539 6.72 1.58 18.70
N TYR A 540 6.78 0.34 18.19
CA TYR A 540 5.87 -0.71 18.67
C TYR A 540 6.14 -1.13 20.11
N LEU A 541 7.39 -1.13 20.56
CA LEU A 541 7.74 -1.38 21.97
C LEU A 541 7.22 -0.26 22.88
N VAL A 542 7.30 1.00 22.45
CA VAL A 542 6.72 2.15 23.17
C VAL A 542 5.21 2.03 23.25
N TYR A 543 4.54 1.69 22.14
CA TYR A 543 3.10 1.40 22.13
C TYR A 543 2.75 0.26 23.10
N ALA A 544 3.48 -0.85 23.04
CA ALA A 544 3.27 -2.00 23.91
C ALA A 544 3.46 -1.63 25.38
N ALA A 545 4.52 -0.89 25.71
CA ALA A 545 4.81 -0.41 27.05
C ALA A 545 3.71 0.54 27.57
N MET A 546 3.23 1.46 26.72
CA MET A 546 2.14 2.38 27.07
C MET A 546 0.83 1.63 27.32
N ALA A 547 0.48 0.66 26.47
CA ALA A 547 -0.71 -0.15 26.65
C ALA A 547 -0.65 -1.01 27.93
N VAL A 548 0.50 -1.60 28.23
CA VAL A 548 0.74 -2.33 29.49
C VAL A 548 0.69 -1.37 30.69
N PHE A 549 1.27 -0.18 30.58
CA PHE A 549 1.23 0.84 31.62
C PHE A 549 -0.21 1.29 31.92
N VAL A 550 -1.02 1.59 30.90
CA VAL A 550 -2.44 1.96 31.06
C VAL A 550 -3.21 0.83 31.72
N TRP A 551 -2.98 -0.41 31.29
CA TRP A 551 -3.59 -1.58 31.91
C TRP A 551 -3.20 -1.69 33.40
N TRP A 552 -1.90 -1.59 33.72
CA TRP A 552 -1.40 -1.69 35.08
C TRP A 552 -1.93 -0.55 35.96
N TRP A 553 -1.92 0.69 35.46
CA TRP A 553 -2.43 1.87 36.12
C TRP A 553 -3.93 1.72 36.49
N LEU A 554 -4.76 1.34 35.52
CA LEU A 554 -6.20 1.18 35.72
C LEU A 554 -6.57 0.01 36.63
N THR A 555 -5.72 -1.03 36.69
CA THR A 555 -5.98 -2.23 37.51
C THR A 555 -5.42 -2.12 38.92
N HIS A 556 -4.26 -1.49 39.12
CA HIS A 556 -3.53 -1.50 40.40
C HIS A 556 -3.50 -0.15 41.10
N LEU A 557 -3.32 0.96 40.38
CA LEU A 557 -3.17 2.30 40.97
C LEU A 557 -4.48 3.05 41.13
N TRP A 558 -5.54 2.52 40.52
CA TRP A 558 -6.90 3.01 40.69
C TRP A 558 -7.80 2.04 41.47
N PRO A 559 -7.41 1.58 42.68
CA PRO A 559 -8.31 0.79 43.51
C PRO A 559 -9.51 1.67 43.89
N GLY A 560 -10.70 1.25 43.47
CA GLY A 560 -11.93 1.99 43.73
C GLY A 560 -12.20 2.08 45.22
N THR A 561 -12.27 3.29 45.76
CA THR A 561 -12.66 3.54 47.16
C THR A 561 -14.14 3.31 47.46
N ASP A 562 -14.94 2.97 46.45
CA ASP A 562 -16.39 2.84 46.58
C ASP A 562 -16.85 1.47 46.05
N ASP A 563 -16.51 0.38 46.76
CA ASP A 563 -17.56 -0.62 46.95
C ASP A 563 -18.48 0.02 47.99
N PRO A 564 -19.68 0.52 47.62
CA PRO A 564 -20.65 0.90 48.64
C PRO A 564 -20.81 -0.36 49.48
N ALA A 565 -20.40 -0.29 50.75
CA ALA A 565 -20.47 -1.39 51.70
C ALA A 565 -21.72 -2.19 51.37
N GLU A 566 -21.54 -3.45 50.95
CA GLU A 566 -22.65 -4.37 50.69
C GLU A 566 -23.70 -4.07 51.74
N PRO A 567 -24.90 -3.57 51.36
CA PRO A 567 -25.88 -3.15 52.34
C PRO A 567 -26.03 -4.30 53.30
N GLU A 568 -25.50 -4.10 54.50
CA GLU A 568 -25.30 -5.10 55.53
C GLU A 568 -26.57 -5.94 55.53
N ALA A 569 -26.45 -7.17 55.04
CA ALA A 569 -27.58 -7.99 54.64
C ALA A 569 -28.64 -7.87 55.71
N LEU A 570 -29.72 -7.18 55.37
CA LEU A 570 -30.79 -6.81 56.30
C LEU A 570 -31.12 -8.08 57.06
N ASP A 571 -30.81 -8.06 58.36
CA ASP A 571 -30.83 -9.24 59.21
C ASP A 571 -32.19 -9.94 59.03
N PRO A 572 -32.22 -11.18 58.50
CA PRO A 572 -33.47 -11.88 58.26
C PRO A 572 -34.29 -12.10 59.55
N GLU A 573 -33.72 -11.88 60.73
CA GLU A 573 -34.46 -11.88 61.99
C GLU A 573 -35.44 -10.69 62.15
N LEU A 574 -35.27 -9.58 61.42
CA LEU A 574 -36.18 -8.42 61.52
C LEU A 574 -37.43 -8.53 60.64
N GLU A 575 -37.47 -9.45 59.67
CA GLU A 575 -38.63 -9.68 58.81
C GLU A 575 -39.62 -10.71 59.39
N GLY A 576 -39.25 -11.44 60.45
CA GLY A 576 -40.12 -12.38 61.18
C GLY A 576 -40.96 -11.77 62.31
N ARG A 577 -40.87 -10.45 62.56
CA ARG A 577 -41.56 -9.76 63.67
C ARG A 577 -42.55 -8.67 63.24
N ARG A 578 -42.93 -8.58 61.96
CA ARG A 578 -43.98 -7.66 61.50
C ARG A 578 -45.24 -8.39 61.06
#